data_AF-A0A9D6M0F5-F1
#
_entry.id   AF-A0A9D6M0F5-F1
#
_cell.length_a   1.000
_cell.length_b   1.000
_cell.length_c   1.000
_cell.angle_alpha   90.00
_cell.angle_beta   90.00
_cell.angle_gamma   90.00
#
_symmetry.space_group_name_H-M   'P 1'
#
loop_
_entity.id
_entity.type
_entity.pdbx_description
1 polymer ?
#
loop_
_entity_poly.entity_id
_entity_poly.type
_entity_poly.pdbx_seq_one_letter_code
_entity_poly.pdbx_strand_id
1 'polypeptide(L)'
;MNNRRANMLVIAISIVIALSAATFILLHTTSPFDGAHLQPGERVWKSNGVQVTPLATSRAGLQRGDIVIAVEGKSIEAWVRALLSVNSARPAWKIGQTVVYTVERDGNRVEVPIILRAYSLAEIFNEYWGMILFAFASQVLGTFVFLRRPNETSARLLFLWAWSGSNAYGWSLGLSIGDIVGGAGYWVYSLLTPGAWILYWAAIFHFALIFPTKTWLTRFPSIERLLYVFPFAFLFMALAATIVGASNWSEWMQVPRTVEYIVAAFFLALIVLNGIWRQRTLRDPDARAKLKWLAFGGFVAGAGGLVTWVLPLLIFGAPLIPAAALGVLVLVFPISISIGILRHRLFDIDIIIRRTLIYGALTAILVTFYFAGVIAFQQIFRILTGQTSDLAIIVSTLSIAALFNPLRGRVQNAIDRAFYRRKYDAAHALARFAQTARDEVKLDKLSARLEEIVAETMQPTHVSLWLRKK
;
A
#
# COMPACT_ATOMS: atom_id res chain seq x y z
N MET A 1 0.67 30.93 15.66
CA MET A 1 2.09 30.50 15.71
C MET A 1 2.78 31.03 14.46
N ASN A 2 3.94 31.70 14.57
CA ASN A 2 4.69 32.20 13.41
C ASN A 2 5.08 31.02 12.49
N ASN A 3 4.90 31.13 11.17
CA ASN A 3 5.20 30.05 10.21
C ASN A 3 6.61 29.48 10.38
N ARG A 4 7.59 30.31 10.77
CA ARG A 4 8.95 29.85 11.10
C ARG A 4 8.99 28.84 12.26
N ARG A 5 8.28 29.11 13.36
CA ARG A 5 8.24 28.20 14.52
C ARG A 5 7.57 26.87 14.16
N ALA A 6 6.51 26.92 13.36
CA ALA A 6 5.82 25.72 12.88
C ALA A 6 6.71 24.87 11.97
N ASN A 7 7.47 25.50 11.08
CA ASN A 7 8.42 24.82 10.21
C ASN A 7 9.56 24.19 11.02
N MET A 8 10.13 24.93 11.99
CA MET A 8 11.18 24.38 12.87
C MET A 8 10.70 23.16 13.66
N LEU A 9 9.48 23.20 14.21
CA LEU A 9 8.92 22.07 14.96
C LEU A 9 8.75 20.83 14.08
N VAL A 10 8.22 20.98 12.88
CA VAL A 10 8.06 19.85 11.95
C VAL A 10 9.41 19.30 11.50
N ILE A 11 10.39 20.16 11.21
CA ILE A 11 11.76 19.73 10.88
C ILE A 11 12.38 18.98 12.05
N ALA A 12 12.26 19.48 13.29
CA ALA A 12 12.80 18.83 14.47
C ALA A 12 12.21 17.42 14.67
N ILE A 13 10.88 17.28 14.55
CA ILE A 13 10.21 15.97 14.63
C ILE A 13 10.70 15.04 13.53
N SER A 14 10.79 15.52 12.28
CA SER A 14 11.29 14.72 11.16
C SER A 14 12.75 14.30 11.35
N ILE A 15 13.61 15.14 11.93
CA ILE A 15 14.99 14.79 12.27
C ILE A 15 15.02 13.68 13.32
N VAL A 16 14.20 13.74 14.37
CA VAL A 16 14.13 12.68 15.39
C VAL A 16 13.75 11.34 14.75
N ILE A 17 12.79 11.33 13.83
CA ILE A 17 12.37 10.11 13.11
C ILE A 17 13.47 9.62 12.15
N ALA A 18 14.18 10.54 11.49
CA ALA A 18 15.31 10.21 10.63
C ALA A 18 16.46 9.56 11.43
N LEU A 19 16.77 10.14 12.60
CA LEU A 19 17.80 9.65 13.50
C LEU A 19 17.40 8.29 14.09
N SER A 20 16.14 8.06 14.42
CA SER A 20 15.70 6.74 14.90
C SER A 20 15.80 5.69 13.79
N ALA A 21 15.45 6.02 12.55
CA ALA A 21 15.65 5.14 11.40
C ALA A 21 17.13 4.80 11.17
N ALA A 22 17.99 5.82 11.15
CA ALA A 22 19.44 5.64 10.99
C ALA A 22 20.04 4.82 12.14
N THR A 23 19.62 5.09 13.39
CA THR A 23 20.05 4.33 14.57
C THR A 23 19.62 2.87 14.47
N PHE A 24 18.39 2.60 14.02
CA PHE A 24 17.90 1.23 13.88
C PHE A 24 18.67 0.44 12.82
N ILE A 25 18.94 1.07 11.67
CA ILE A 25 19.77 0.50 10.60
C ILE A 25 21.18 0.22 11.14
N LEU A 26 21.79 1.19 11.84
CA LEU A 26 23.12 1.03 12.43
C LEU A 26 23.16 -0.15 13.39
N LEU A 27 22.21 -0.22 14.33
CA LEU A 27 22.09 -1.32 15.29
C LEU A 27 21.99 -2.67 14.57
N HIS A 28 21.21 -2.78 13.50
CA HIS A 28 21.09 -4.02 12.74
C HIS A 28 22.39 -4.38 12.02
N THR A 29 23.11 -3.40 11.46
CA THR A 29 24.39 -3.67 10.78
C THR A 29 25.54 -4.04 11.70
N THR A 30 25.52 -3.57 12.96
CA THR A 30 26.61 -3.80 13.91
C THR A 30 26.32 -4.91 14.92
N SER A 31 25.05 -5.21 15.18
CA SER A 31 24.66 -6.21 16.17
C SER A 31 24.64 -7.62 15.56
N PRO A 32 24.97 -8.66 16.35
CA PRO A 32 24.84 -10.04 15.88
C PRO A 32 23.38 -10.39 15.61
N PHE A 33 23.15 -11.13 14.52
CA PHE A 33 21.84 -11.53 14.05
C PHE A 33 21.68 -13.05 14.08
N ASP A 34 20.52 -13.51 14.53
CA ASP A 34 20.14 -14.92 14.70
C ASP A 34 19.49 -15.55 13.45
N GLY A 35 19.41 -14.80 12.36
CA GLY A 35 18.96 -15.32 11.06
C GLY A 35 17.45 -15.29 10.86
N ALA A 36 16.68 -14.81 11.84
CA ALA A 36 15.22 -14.72 11.75
C ALA A 36 14.69 -13.38 12.26
N HIS A 37 13.56 -12.96 11.69
CA HIS A 37 12.87 -11.75 12.11
C HIS A 37 11.41 -12.07 12.43
N LEU A 38 10.77 -11.16 13.16
CA LEU A 38 9.35 -11.22 13.44
C LEU A 38 8.59 -10.71 12.22
N GLN A 39 7.81 -11.58 11.57
CA GLN A 39 7.14 -11.25 10.32
C GLN A 39 6.28 -9.97 10.49
N PRO A 40 6.60 -8.91 9.74
CA PRO A 40 5.84 -7.67 9.80
C PRO A 40 4.40 -7.92 9.31
N GLY A 41 3.41 -7.46 10.07
CA GLY A 41 1.99 -7.59 9.72
C GLY A 41 1.27 -8.83 10.27
N GLU A 42 1.98 -9.89 10.68
CA GLU A 42 1.35 -11.12 11.20
C GLU A 42 1.21 -11.14 12.74
N ARG A 43 0.27 -11.92 13.27
CA ARG A 43 0.14 -12.08 14.74
C ARG A 43 1.16 -13.12 15.24
N VAL A 44 2.39 -12.65 15.42
CA VAL A 44 3.57 -13.48 15.74
C VAL A 44 3.68 -13.92 17.21
N TRP A 45 3.33 -13.05 18.17
CA TRP A 45 3.31 -13.41 19.59
C TRP A 45 2.15 -14.34 19.93
N LYS A 46 2.48 -15.45 20.60
CA LYS A 46 1.57 -16.49 21.10
C LYS A 46 1.65 -16.55 22.63
N SER A 47 0.77 -17.31 23.27
CA SER A 47 0.73 -17.43 24.73
C SER A 47 2.04 -17.94 25.34
N ASN A 48 2.72 -18.88 24.67
CA ASN A 48 3.95 -19.56 25.14
C ASN A 48 5.26 -18.99 24.57
N GLY A 49 5.23 -18.03 23.65
CA GLY A 49 6.44 -17.56 22.97
C GLY A 49 6.18 -16.64 21.78
N VAL A 50 7.15 -16.56 20.88
CA VAL A 50 7.05 -15.70 19.69
C VAL A 50 7.42 -16.46 18.43
N GLN A 51 6.55 -16.40 17.42
CA GLN A 51 6.75 -17.03 16.13
C GLN A 51 7.74 -16.23 15.28
N VAL A 52 8.75 -16.91 14.75
CA VAL A 52 9.81 -16.29 13.94
C VAL A 52 9.71 -16.70 12.47
N THR A 53 10.24 -15.84 11.60
CA THR A 53 10.36 -16.11 10.17
C THR A 53 11.84 -16.02 9.77
N PRO A 54 12.48 -17.14 9.41
CA PRO A 54 13.87 -17.14 8.99
C PRO A 54 14.03 -16.44 7.64
N LEU A 55 15.17 -15.77 7.44
CA LEU A 55 15.55 -15.27 6.12
C LEU A 55 15.89 -16.43 5.19
N ALA A 56 15.70 -16.25 3.88
CA ALA A 56 15.82 -17.30 2.86
C ALA A 56 17.19 -18.02 2.85
N THR A 57 18.26 -17.38 3.31
CA THR A 57 19.61 -17.96 3.38
C THR A 57 19.89 -18.71 4.70
N SER A 58 19.02 -18.58 5.70
CA SER A 58 19.15 -19.24 7.00
C SER A 58 18.64 -20.68 6.94
N ARG A 59 19.35 -21.56 6.23
CA ARG A 59 18.97 -22.99 6.13
C ARG A 59 19.36 -23.81 7.36
N ALA A 60 20.31 -23.33 8.16
CA ALA A 60 20.70 -23.94 9.43
C ALA A 60 20.18 -23.08 10.59
N GLY A 61 19.37 -23.67 11.48
CA GLY A 61 18.81 -22.98 12.65
C GLY A 61 17.28 -22.95 12.67
N LEU A 62 16.72 -21.75 12.84
CA LEU A 62 15.28 -21.50 12.95
C LEU A 62 14.56 -21.79 11.64
N GLN A 63 13.40 -22.43 11.74
CA GLN A 63 12.52 -22.76 10.62
C GLN A 63 11.25 -21.92 10.66
N ARG A 64 10.62 -21.75 9.49
CA ARG A 64 9.37 -21.00 9.40
C ARG A 64 8.28 -21.73 10.18
N GLY A 65 7.67 -21.04 11.14
CA GLY A 65 6.66 -21.64 12.02
C GLY A 65 7.19 -21.96 13.43
N ASP A 66 8.51 -21.97 13.64
CA ASP A 66 9.08 -22.15 14.98
C ASP A 66 8.58 -21.06 15.94
N ILE A 67 8.17 -21.47 17.14
CA ILE A 67 7.80 -20.57 18.23
C ILE A 67 8.96 -20.55 19.23
N VAL A 68 9.66 -19.43 19.35
CA VAL A 68 10.73 -19.29 20.33
C VAL A 68 10.13 -19.09 21.71
N ILE A 69 10.45 -20.02 22.62
CA ILE A 69 9.97 -20.03 24.01
C ILE A 69 11.03 -19.42 24.95
N ALA A 70 12.31 -19.75 24.73
CA ALA A 70 13.40 -19.29 25.56
C ALA A 70 14.71 -19.09 24.77
N VAL A 71 15.59 -18.26 25.31
CA VAL A 71 16.92 -17.97 24.77
C VAL A 71 17.91 -18.01 25.92
N GLU A 72 18.95 -18.83 25.79
CA GLU A 72 19.96 -19.10 26.84
C GLU A 72 19.32 -19.50 28.18
N GLY A 73 18.27 -20.34 28.11
CA GLY A 73 17.54 -20.83 29.29
C GLY A 73 16.57 -19.82 29.93
N LYS A 74 16.57 -18.55 29.49
CA LYS A 74 15.63 -17.53 29.96
C LYS A 74 14.43 -17.39 29.02
N SER A 75 13.22 -17.48 29.56
CA SER A 75 11.99 -17.42 28.76
C SER A 75 11.84 -16.07 28.03
N ILE A 76 11.19 -16.10 26.87
CA ILE A 76 10.86 -14.88 26.11
C ILE A 76 10.01 -13.92 26.93
N GLU A 77 9.08 -14.43 27.75
CA GLU A 77 8.32 -13.61 28.68
C GLU A 77 9.22 -12.87 29.69
N ALA A 78 10.24 -13.54 30.24
CA ALA A 78 11.18 -12.89 31.15
C ALA A 78 12.05 -11.83 30.43
N TRP A 79 12.39 -12.05 29.17
CA TRP A 79 13.06 -11.05 28.34
C TRP A 79 12.17 -9.84 28.03
N VAL A 80 10.89 -10.07 27.74
CA VAL A 80 9.90 -8.99 27.54
C VAL A 80 9.74 -8.16 28.81
N ARG A 81 9.58 -8.79 29.98
CA ARG A 81 9.52 -8.07 31.26
C ARG A 81 10.79 -7.26 31.52
N ALA A 82 11.95 -7.78 31.12
CA ALA A 82 13.23 -7.09 31.25
C ALA A 82 13.32 -5.81 30.40
N LEU A 83 12.48 -5.64 29.35
CA LEU A 83 12.40 -4.39 28.57
C LEU A 83 11.93 -3.20 29.41
N LEU A 84 11.09 -3.45 30.42
CA LEU A 84 10.55 -2.41 31.30
C LEU A 84 11.47 -2.10 32.49
N SER A 85 12.45 -2.96 32.77
CA SER A 85 13.42 -2.77 33.85
C SER A 85 14.72 -2.16 33.33
N VAL A 86 15.13 -1.02 33.89
CA VAL A 86 16.37 -0.32 33.49
C VAL A 86 17.63 -1.13 33.86
N ASN A 87 17.60 -1.88 34.96
CA ASN A 87 18.78 -2.56 35.54
C ASN A 87 18.90 -4.06 35.19
N SER A 88 18.16 -4.54 34.18
CA SER A 88 18.30 -5.95 33.79
C SER A 88 19.65 -6.19 33.12
N ALA A 89 20.38 -7.20 33.58
CA ALA A 89 21.57 -7.69 32.91
C ALA A 89 21.20 -8.20 31.50
N ARG A 90 21.93 -7.74 30.48
CA ARG A 90 21.73 -8.10 29.08
C ARG A 90 23.02 -8.70 28.51
N PRO A 91 22.95 -9.83 27.79
CA PRO A 91 24.13 -10.47 27.24
C PRO A 91 24.71 -9.63 26.11
N ALA A 92 26.04 -9.55 26.06
CA ALA A 92 26.78 -8.89 24.99
C ALA A 92 27.20 -9.94 23.95
N TRP A 93 26.27 -10.32 23.09
CA TRP A 93 26.51 -11.31 22.04
C TRP A 93 27.55 -10.81 21.03
N LYS A 94 28.28 -11.75 20.42
CA LYS A 94 29.26 -11.48 19.35
C LYS A 94 28.94 -12.26 18.08
N ILE A 95 29.31 -11.70 16.92
CA ILE A 95 29.22 -12.40 15.64
C ILE A 95 30.13 -13.64 15.70
N GLY A 96 29.60 -14.79 15.28
CA GLY A 96 30.25 -16.10 15.35
C GLY A 96 30.00 -16.87 16.65
N GLN A 97 29.39 -16.25 17.67
CA GLN A 97 29.00 -16.94 18.90
C GLN A 97 27.79 -17.85 18.64
N THR A 98 27.80 -19.04 19.25
CA THR A 98 26.64 -19.93 19.27
C THR A 98 25.75 -19.62 20.47
N VAL A 99 24.47 -19.41 20.22
CA VAL A 99 23.44 -19.19 21.25
C VAL A 99 22.39 -20.29 21.14
N VAL A 100 21.97 -20.83 22.27
CA VAL A 100 20.97 -21.92 22.31
C VAL A 100 19.58 -21.34 22.49
N TYR A 101 18.70 -21.65 21.53
CA TYR A 101 17.30 -21.26 21.52
C TYR A 101 16.45 -22.48 21.86
N THR A 102 15.46 -22.33 22.74
CA THR A 102 14.44 -23.35 22.97
C THR A 102 13.22 -22.97 22.15
N VAL A 103 12.86 -23.80 21.18
CA VAL A 103 11.74 -23.56 20.26
C VAL A 103 10.70 -24.67 20.35
N GLU A 104 9.45 -24.32 20.10
CA GLU A 104 8.40 -25.27 19.76
C GLU A 104 8.36 -25.46 18.25
N ARG A 105 8.62 -26.69 17.80
CA ARG A 105 8.53 -27.11 16.39
C ARG A 105 7.59 -28.30 16.30
N ASP A 106 6.52 -28.16 15.54
CA ASP A 106 5.48 -29.19 15.38
C ASP A 106 4.94 -29.72 16.72
N GLY A 107 4.80 -28.83 17.72
CA GLY A 107 4.33 -29.16 19.07
C GLY A 107 5.38 -29.75 20.01
N ASN A 108 6.60 -30.03 19.53
CA ASN A 108 7.71 -30.55 20.33
C ASN A 108 8.68 -29.45 20.72
N ARG A 109 9.20 -29.51 21.95
CA ARG A 109 10.26 -28.61 22.40
C ARG A 109 11.62 -29.12 21.92
N VAL A 110 12.35 -28.27 21.20
CA VAL A 110 13.66 -28.59 20.63
C VAL A 110 14.63 -27.47 20.99
N GLU A 111 15.83 -27.85 21.42
CA GLU A 111 16.94 -26.91 21.57
C GLU A 111 17.69 -26.81 20.25
N VAL A 112 17.80 -25.59 19.74
CA VAL A 112 18.41 -25.29 18.45
C VAL A 112 19.62 -24.37 18.70
N PRO A 113 20.85 -24.85 18.47
CA PRO A 113 22.02 -23.99 18.51
C PRO A 113 22.05 -23.10 17.25
N ILE A 114 22.13 -21.80 17.45
CA ILE A 114 22.18 -20.80 16.38
C ILE A 114 23.51 -20.08 16.41
N ILE A 115 24.24 -20.10 15.29
CA ILE A 115 25.45 -19.31 15.13
C ILE A 115 25.05 -17.90 14.70
N LEU A 116 25.38 -16.92 15.52
CA LEU A 116 25.09 -15.53 15.25
C LEU A 116 25.96 -15.02 14.09
N ARG A 117 25.34 -14.29 13.17
CA ARG A 117 25.99 -13.80 11.94
C ARG A 117 25.78 -12.31 11.77
N ALA A 118 26.48 -11.71 10.80
CA ALA A 118 26.21 -10.34 10.41
C ALA A 118 24.85 -10.24 9.71
N TYR A 119 24.16 -9.12 9.93
CA TYR A 119 22.87 -8.86 9.32
C TYR A 119 23.02 -8.54 7.82
N SER A 120 22.24 -9.24 6.97
CA SER A 120 22.32 -9.08 5.51
C SER A 120 21.30 -8.04 5.02
N LEU A 121 21.73 -6.78 4.87
CA LEU A 121 20.89 -5.73 4.29
C LEU A 121 20.47 -6.06 2.85
N ALA A 122 21.28 -6.80 2.10
CA ALA A 122 21.00 -7.16 0.71
C ALA A 122 19.79 -8.09 0.58
N GLU A 123 19.63 -9.04 1.51
CA GLU A 123 18.48 -9.96 1.51
C GLU A 123 17.17 -9.21 1.76
N ILE A 124 17.18 -8.30 2.73
CA ILE A 124 16.00 -7.50 3.09
C ILE A 124 15.66 -6.51 2.02
N PHE A 125 16.67 -5.89 1.41
CA PHE A 125 16.45 -5.06 0.25
C PHE A 125 15.79 -5.87 -0.87
N ASN A 126 16.25 -7.09 -1.16
CA ASN A 126 15.59 -7.93 -2.18
C ASN A 126 14.14 -8.28 -1.83
N GLU A 127 13.83 -8.51 -0.55
CA GLU A 127 12.48 -8.86 -0.09
C GLU A 127 11.52 -7.65 -0.02
N TYR A 128 12.04 -6.45 0.25
CA TYR A 128 11.24 -5.26 0.59
C TYR A 128 11.61 -3.97 -0.18
N TRP A 129 12.38 -4.05 -1.28
CA TRP A 129 12.88 -2.87 -2.01
C TRP A 129 11.77 -1.88 -2.39
N GLY A 130 10.57 -2.34 -2.73
CA GLY A 130 9.50 -1.42 -3.13
C GLY A 130 9.00 -0.56 -1.97
N MET A 131 8.92 -1.10 -0.75
CA MET A 131 8.53 -0.31 0.43
C MET A 131 9.62 0.70 0.80
N ILE A 132 10.90 0.29 0.67
CA ILE A 132 12.05 1.18 0.85
C ILE A 132 12.02 2.30 -0.19
N LEU A 133 11.80 1.96 -1.47
CA LEU A 133 11.67 2.91 -2.56
C LEU A 133 10.48 3.86 -2.35
N PHE A 134 9.34 3.33 -1.89
CA PHE A 134 8.16 4.13 -1.56
C PHE A 134 8.47 5.17 -0.49
N ALA A 135 9.10 4.76 0.61
CA ALA A 135 9.46 5.65 1.71
C ALA A 135 10.44 6.72 1.24
N PHE A 136 11.50 6.32 0.55
CA PHE A 136 12.51 7.23 0.03
C PHE A 136 11.94 8.23 -0.97
N ALA A 137 11.19 7.77 -1.97
CA ALA A 137 10.58 8.65 -2.97
C ALA A 137 9.54 9.58 -2.36
N SER A 138 8.76 9.12 -1.37
CA SER A 138 7.83 9.98 -0.62
C SER A 138 8.57 11.07 0.13
N GLN A 139 9.71 10.76 0.78
CA GLN A 139 10.56 11.72 1.48
C GLN A 139 11.17 12.76 0.53
N VAL A 140 11.66 12.32 -0.63
CA VAL A 140 12.16 13.23 -1.67
C VAL A 140 11.06 14.16 -2.16
N LEU A 141 9.88 13.63 -2.49
CA LEU A 141 8.73 14.43 -2.94
C LEU A 141 8.24 15.40 -1.87
N GLY A 142 8.06 14.94 -0.63
CA GLY A 142 7.63 15.78 0.49
C GLY A 142 8.63 16.89 0.80
N THR A 143 9.93 16.59 0.77
CA THR A 143 11.01 17.57 0.94
C THR A 143 11.02 18.58 -0.20
N PHE A 144 10.93 18.11 -1.45
CA PHE A 144 10.89 18.99 -2.61
C PHE A 144 9.69 19.96 -2.56
N VAL A 145 8.49 19.46 -2.26
CA VAL A 145 7.28 20.28 -2.13
C VAL A 145 7.42 21.29 -1.00
N PHE A 146 7.96 20.90 0.15
CA PHE A 146 8.20 21.79 1.28
C PHE A 146 9.19 22.91 0.96
N LEU A 147 10.31 22.59 0.30
CA LEU A 147 11.30 23.57 -0.13
C LEU A 147 10.75 24.55 -1.18
N ARG A 148 9.86 24.08 -2.06
CA ARG A 148 9.20 24.92 -3.08
C ARG A 148 8.09 25.80 -2.51
N ARG A 149 7.42 25.36 -1.45
CA ARG A 149 6.28 26.08 -0.83
C ARG A 149 6.37 26.10 0.71
N PRO A 150 7.41 26.70 1.32
CA PRO A 150 7.66 26.59 2.76
C PRO A 150 6.64 27.36 3.63
N ASN A 151 5.91 28.31 3.04
CA ASN A 151 4.87 29.07 3.72
C ASN A 151 3.49 28.39 3.66
N GLU A 152 3.33 27.34 2.85
CA GLU A 152 2.09 26.59 2.73
C GLU A 152 1.97 25.53 3.82
N THR A 153 0.87 25.56 4.56
CA THR A 153 0.64 24.57 5.63
C THR A 153 0.47 23.16 5.09
N SER A 154 -0.13 23.02 3.90
CA SER A 154 -0.28 21.74 3.19
C SER A 154 1.07 21.11 2.85
N ALA A 155 2.04 21.91 2.38
CA ALA A 155 3.39 21.44 2.08
C ALA A 155 4.13 20.97 3.33
N ARG A 156 4.00 21.70 4.44
CA ARG A 156 4.57 21.29 5.75
C ARG A 156 3.98 19.97 6.26
N LEU A 157 2.67 19.78 6.14
CA LEU A 157 2.03 18.54 6.58
C LEU A 157 2.38 17.35 5.69
N LEU A 158 2.52 17.57 4.37
CA LEU A 158 3.02 16.53 3.47
C LEU A 158 4.45 16.12 3.82
N PHE A 159 5.32 17.08 4.17
CA PHE A 159 6.67 16.79 4.64
C PHE A 159 6.65 15.94 5.92
N LEU A 160 5.83 16.32 6.90
CA LEU A 160 5.69 15.55 8.15
C LEU A 160 5.20 14.13 7.89
N TRP A 161 4.20 13.96 7.01
CA TRP A 161 3.70 12.66 6.58
C TRP A 161 4.80 11.83 5.91
N ALA A 162 5.51 12.41 4.94
CA ALA A 162 6.55 11.73 4.20
C ALA A 162 7.70 11.23 5.09
N TRP A 163 8.14 12.06 6.05
CA TRP A 163 9.20 11.67 6.98
C TRP A 163 8.72 10.71 8.08
N SER A 164 7.46 10.83 8.54
CA SER A 164 6.83 9.79 9.37
C SER A 164 6.74 8.43 8.65
N GLY A 165 6.76 8.44 7.32
CA GLY A 165 6.87 7.25 6.48
C GLY A 165 8.17 6.44 6.67
N SER A 166 9.16 6.96 7.42
CA SER A 166 10.36 6.21 7.80
C SER A 166 10.07 4.93 8.60
N ASN A 167 8.87 4.81 9.20
CA ASN A 167 8.39 3.52 9.74
C ASN A 167 8.56 2.37 8.75
N ALA A 168 8.40 2.62 7.43
CA ALA A 168 8.56 1.59 6.41
C ALA A 168 9.95 0.93 6.44
N TYR A 169 11.01 1.65 6.84
CA TYR A 169 12.34 1.07 7.02
C TYR A 169 12.37 0.11 8.20
N GLY A 170 11.81 0.50 9.35
CA GLY A 170 11.68 -0.36 10.52
C GLY A 170 10.81 -1.60 10.25
N TRP A 171 9.69 -1.41 9.53
CA TRP A 171 8.83 -2.49 9.08
C TRP A 171 9.56 -3.45 8.13
N SER A 172 10.40 -2.95 7.22
CA SER A 172 11.15 -3.79 6.26
C SER A 172 12.27 -4.59 6.93
N LEU A 173 12.98 -3.98 7.89
CA LEU A 173 14.03 -4.66 8.65
C LEU A 173 13.46 -5.70 9.63
N GLY A 174 12.25 -5.45 10.13
CA GLY A 174 11.60 -6.30 11.12
C GLY A 174 12.27 -6.19 12.50
N LEU A 175 11.61 -6.75 13.51
CA LEU A 175 12.17 -6.86 14.85
C LEU A 175 12.78 -8.25 15.01
N SER A 176 14.03 -8.35 15.48
CA SER A 176 14.69 -9.63 15.78
C SER A 176 14.56 -10.01 17.26
N ILE A 177 14.88 -11.26 17.61
CA ILE A 177 14.93 -11.65 19.04
C ILE A 177 16.13 -10.98 19.72
N GLY A 178 17.23 -10.77 19.00
CA GLY A 178 18.37 -9.99 19.47
C GLY A 178 17.98 -8.58 19.94
N ASP A 179 17.03 -7.93 19.26
CA ASP A 179 16.54 -6.59 19.65
C ASP A 179 15.77 -6.60 20.98
N ILE A 180 15.09 -7.70 21.29
CA ILE A 180 14.36 -7.89 22.55
C ILE A 180 15.34 -8.17 23.69
N VAL A 181 16.30 -9.07 23.46
CA VAL A 181 17.34 -9.44 24.43
C VAL A 181 18.25 -8.24 24.73
N GLY A 182 18.67 -7.50 23.69
CA GLY A 182 19.50 -6.29 23.81
C GLY A 182 18.73 -5.04 24.26
N GLY A 183 17.43 -4.97 24.02
CA GLY A 183 16.50 -3.96 24.54
C GLY A 183 16.54 -2.60 23.86
N ALA A 184 17.72 -2.06 23.59
CA ALA A 184 17.87 -0.80 22.87
C ALA A 184 17.23 -0.88 21.47
N GLY A 185 17.46 -1.99 20.76
CA GLY A 185 16.85 -2.26 19.46
C GLY A 185 15.33 -2.22 19.51
N TYR A 186 14.70 -2.85 20.50
CA TYR A 186 13.25 -2.82 20.70
C TYR A 186 12.69 -1.40 20.90
N TRP A 187 13.34 -0.56 21.72
CA TRP A 187 12.83 0.80 21.97
C TRP A 187 13.02 1.72 20.78
N VAL A 188 14.13 1.61 20.06
CA VAL A 188 14.34 2.34 18.80
C VAL A 188 13.31 1.89 17.76
N TYR A 189 13.08 0.58 17.64
CA TYR A 189 12.02 0.00 16.80
C TYR A 189 10.64 0.54 17.19
N SER A 190 10.32 0.61 18.49
CA SER A 190 9.02 1.08 19.00
C SER A 190 8.76 2.56 18.69
N LEU A 191 9.80 3.40 18.76
CA LEU A 191 9.70 4.80 18.34
C LEU A 191 9.52 4.92 16.82
N LEU A 192 10.35 4.19 16.07
CA LEU A 192 10.38 4.24 14.61
C LEU A 192 9.12 3.65 13.99
N THR A 193 8.54 2.60 14.58
CA THR A 193 7.41 1.88 14.01
C THR A 193 6.06 2.35 14.54
N PRO A 194 5.58 1.97 15.75
CA PRO A 194 4.32 2.48 16.30
C PRO A 194 4.27 4.01 16.34
N GLY A 195 5.34 4.64 16.84
CA GLY A 195 5.39 6.08 17.06
C GLY A 195 5.26 6.87 15.74
N ALA A 196 6.12 6.57 14.77
CA ALA A 196 6.06 7.24 13.48
C ALA A 196 4.82 6.83 12.65
N TRP A 197 4.29 5.61 12.81
CA TRP A 197 3.06 5.17 12.14
C TRP A 197 1.83 5.96 12.60
N ILE A 198 1.69 6.17 13.91
CA ILE A 198 0.61 7.01 14.45
C ILE A 198 0.70 8.44 13.91
N LEU A 199 1.91 9.00 13.90
CA LEU A 199 2.14 10.34 13.38
C LEU A 199 1.89 10.43 11.87
N TYR A 200 2.21 9.38 11.12
CA TYR A 200 1.94 9.27 9.69
C TYR A 200 0.44 9.42 9.39
N TRP A 201 -0.42 8.64 10.07
CA TRP A 201 -1.87 8.73 9.89
C TRP A 201 -2.47 10.05 10.38
N ALA A 202 -1.99 10.58 11.51
CA ALA A 202 -2.41 11.88 12.01
C ALA A 202 -2.03 13.02 11.04
N ALA A 203 -0.81 13.01 10.49
CA ALA A 203 -0.32 14.02 9.56
C ALA A 203 -1.10 14.03 8.24
N ILE A 204 -1.42 12.87 7.65
CA ILE A 204 -2.19 12.81 6.40
C ILE A 204 -3.66 13.19 6.60
N PHE A 205 -4.26 12.86 7.75
CA PHE A 205 -5.60 13.35 8.04
C PHE A 205 -5.60 14.86 8.27
N HIS A 206 -4.61 15.42 8.99
CA HIS A 206 -4.44 16.86 9.10
C HIS A 206 -4.31 17.50 7.72
N PHE A 207 -3.50 16.90 6.85
CA PHE A 207 -3.37 17.34 5.47
C PHE A 207 -4.72 17.37 4.75
N ALA A 208 -5.53 16.31 4.87
CA ALA A 208 -6.86 16.23 4.26
C ALA A 208 -7.84 17.30 4.78
N LEU A 209 -7.71 17.72 6.04
CA LEU A 209 -8.51 18.81 6.62
C LEU A 209 -8.15 20.20 6.06
N ILE A 210 -6.90 20.39 5.61
CA ILE A 210 -6.38 21.68 5.14
C ILE A 210 -6.35 21.79 3.62
N PHE A 211 -6.04 20.71 2.91
CA PHE A 211 -5.85 20.70 1.46
C PHE A 211 -7.09 20.18 0.75
N PRO A 212 -7.59 20.83 -0.32
CA PRO A 212 -7.06 22.02 -1.00
C PRO A 212 -7.44 23.35 -0.35
N THR A 213 -8.57 23.39 0.36
CA THR A 213 -9.01 24.53 1.18
C THR A 213 -9.26 24.10 2.63
N LYS A 214 -9.10 25.01 3.59
CA LYS A 214 -9.31 24.70 5.02
C LYS A 214 -10.75 24.30 5.30
N THR A 215 -10.92 23.19 6.02
CA THR A 215 -12.23 22.71 6.49
C THR A 215 -12.70 23.51 7.71
N TRP A 216 -14.01 23.55 7.96
CA TRP A 216 -14.60 24.20 9.14
C TRP A 216 -14.02 23.72 10.48
N LEU A 217 -13.61 22.45 10.57
CA LEU A 217 -12.96 21.86 11.75
C LEU A 217 -11.67 22.59 12.13
N THR A 218 -10.93 23.12 11.15
CA THR A 218 -9.68 23.87 11.39
C THR A 218 -9.91 25.24 12.04
N ARG A 219 -11.18 25.66 12.21
CA ARG A 219 -11.54 26.85 13.01
C ARG A 219 -11.32 26.63 14.51
N PHE A 220 -11.24 25.39 14.96
CA PHE A 220 -11.08 25.04 16.37
C PHE A 220 -9.64 24.57 16.64
N PRO A 221 -8.78 25.38 17.30
CA PRO A 221 -7.38 25.00 17.56
C PRO A 221 -7.22 23.76 18.43
N SER A 222 -8.23 23.41 19.22
CA SER A 222 -8.25 22.19 20.03
C SER A 222 -8.32 20.92 19.19
N ILE A 223 -8.93 20.97 18.00
CA ILE A 223 -9.00 19.80 17.09
C ILE A 223 -7.62 19.46 16.54
N GLU A 224 -6.82 20.46 16.18
CA GLU A 224 -5.43 20.23 15.73
C GLU A 224 -4.57 19.59 16.83
N ARG A 225 -4.76 19.98 18.10
CA ARG A 225 -4.06 19.36 19.24
C ARG A 225 -4.57 17.94 19.50
N LEU A 226 -5.89 17.76 19.51
CA LEU A 226 -6.51 16.46 19.75
C LEU A 226 -6.08 15.43 18.69
N LEU A 227 -5.93 15.86 17.43
CA LEU A 227 -5.49 15.01 16.33
C LEU A 227 -4.14 14.31 16.61
N TYR A 228 -3.20 15.00 17.24
CA TYR A 228 -1.89 14.44 17.57
C TYR A 228 -1.84 13.85 18.97
N VAL A 229 -2.62 14.34 19.94
CA VAL A 229 -2.60 13.82 21.32
C VAL A 229 -3.43 12.55 21.46
N PHE A 230 -4.61 12.49 20.85
CA PHE A 230 -5.55 11.38 20.98
C PHE A 230 -4.95 10.00 20.64
N PRO A 231 -4.30 9.77 19.49
CA PRO A 231 -3.86 8.43 19.14
C PRO A 231 -2.70 7.95 20.02
N PHE A 232 -1.83 8.85 20.48
CA PHE A 232 -0.80 8.52 21.47
C PHE A 232 -1.40 8.27 22.85
N ALA A 233 -2.34 9.10 23.30
CA ALA A 233 -3.07 8.88 24.55
C ALA A 233 -3.82 7.55 24.53
N PHE A 234 -4.42 7.18 23.40
CA PHE A 234 -5.08 5.89 23.21
C PHE A 234 -4.08 4.73 23.26
N LEU A 235 -2.91 4.85 22.64
CA LEU A 235 -1.82 3.86 22.75
C LEU A 235 -1.38 3.69 24.21
N PHE A 236 -1.05 4.77 24.91
CA PHE A 236 -0.60 4.69 26.30
C PHE A 236 -1.68 4.16 27.24
N MET A 237 -2.94 4.58 27.04
CA MET A 237 -4.07 4.07 27.80
C MET A 237 -4.31 2.57 27.54
N ALA A 238 -4.21 2.11 26.29
CA ALA A 238 -4.34 0.69 25.97
C ALA A 238 -3.21 -0.14 26.58
N LEU A 239 -1.97 0.36 26.53
CA LEU A 239 -0.83 -0.27 27.19
C LEU A 239 -1.03 -0.34 28.72
N ALA A 240 -1.46 0.76 29.35
CA ALA A 240 -1.69 0.82 30.78
C ALA A 240 -2.90 -0.02 31.24
N ALA A 241 -4.00 -0.05 30.47
CA ALA A 241 -5.17 -0.85 30.79
C ALA A 241 -4.87 -2.36 30.73
N THR A 242 -4.00 -2.76 29.80
CA THR A 242 -3.63 -4.17 29.61
C THR A 242 -2.49 -4.63 30.51
N ILE A 243 -1.63 -3.72 31.01
CA ILE A 243 -0.50 -4.10 31.88
C ILE A 243 -0.99 -4.60 33.26
N VAL A 244 -2.08 -4.04 33.79
CA VAL A 244 -2.63 -4.40 35.11
C VAL A 244 -3.31 -5.77 35.10
N GLY A 245 -3.77 -6.22 33.93
CA GLY A 245 -4.43 -7.52 33.73
C GLY A 245 -3.64 -8.54 32.90
N ALA A 246 -2.38 -8.25 32.57
CA ALA A 246 -1.58 -9.12 31.70
C ALA A 246 -1.19 -10.41 32.43
N SER A 247 -1.91 -11.50 32.16
CA SER A 247 -1.50 -12.86 32.53
C SER A 247 -0.37 -13.38 31.63
N ASN A 248 -0.33 -12.94 30.37
CA ASN A 248 0.67 -13.34 29.36
C ASN A 248 1.38 -12.12 28.76
N TRP A 249 2.65 -11.91 29.12
CA TRP A 249 3.43 -10.75 28.62
C TRP A 249 3.82 -10.85 27.14
N SER A 250 3.89 -12.06 26.60
CA SER A 250 4.06 -12.29 25.16
C SER A 250 2.89 -11.72 24.36
N GLU A 251 1.66 -11.96 24.78
CA GLU A 251 0.48 -11.40 24.12
C GLU A 251 0.37 -9.89 24.30
N TRP A 252 0.83 -9.35 25.43
CA TRP A 252 0.89 -7.89 25.66
C TRP A 252 1.72 -7.15 24.60
N MET A 253 2.75 -7.79 24.04
CA MET A 253 3.54 -7.23 22.92
C MET A 253 2.73 -7.03 21.63
N GLN A 254 1.50 -7.57 21.52
CA GLN A 254 0.59 -7.32 20.39
C GLN A 254 -0.24 -6.05 20.53
N VAL A 255 -0.29 -5.45 21.73
CA VAL A 255 -1.15 -4.29 22.01
C VAL A 255 -0.80 -3.08 21.13
N PRO A 256 0.48 -2.66 20.98
CA PRO A 256 0.84 -1.55 20.09
C PRO A 256 0.33 -1.77 18.65
N ARG A 257 0.55 -2.96 18.10
CA ARG A 257 0.13 -3.33 16.74
C ARG A 257 -1.38 -3.28 16.56
N THR A 258 -2.13 -3.76 17.55
CA THR A 258 -3.60 -3.70 17.53
C THR A 258 -4.08 -2.26 17.52
N VAL A 259 -3.49 -1.40 18.35
CA VAL A 259 -3.78 0.04 18.39
C VAL A 259 -3.44 0.71 17.06
N GLU A 260 -2.29 0.41 16.47
CA GLU A 260 -1.87 0.95 15.16
C GLU A 260 -2.90 0.68 14.07
N TYR A 261 -3.45 -0.54 13.99
CA TYR A 261 -4.50 -0.88 13.02
C TYR A 261 -5.82 -0.14 13.30
N ILE A 262 -6.22 -0.03 14.57
CA ILE A 262 -7.43 0.72 14.95
C ILE A 262 -7.27 2.21 14.58
N VAL A 263 -6.12 2.81 14.90
CA VAL A 263 -5.81 4.22 14.60
C VAL A 263 -5.75 4.45 13.09
N ALA A 264 -5.10 3.56 12.34
CA ALA A 264 -5.05 3.63 10.88
C ALA A 264 -6.45 3.54 10.26
N ALA A 265 -7.26 2.56 10.68
CA ALA A 265 -8.62 2.38 10.19
C ALA A 265 -9.52 3.59 10.53
N PHE A 266 -9.41 4.10 11.76
CA PHE A 266 -10.13 5.28 12.22
C PHE A 266 -9.79 6.52 11.37
N PHE A 267 -8.50 6.83 11.20
CA PHE A 267 -8.10 7.97 10.37
C PHE A 267 -8.43 7.78 8.90
N LEU A 268 -8.27 6.58 8.34
CA LEU A 268 -8.66 6.29 6.97
C LEU A 268 -10.16 6.52 6.75
N ALA A 269 -11.01 6.06 7.67
CA ALA A 269 -12.45 6.32 7.63
C ALA A 269 -12.75 7.82 7.66
N LEU A 270 -12.10 8.57 8.55
CA LEU A 270 -12.26 10.03 8.62
C LEU A 270 -11.79 10.75 7.34
N ILE A 271 -10.69 10.31 6.73
CA ILE A 271 -10.19 10.84 5.44
C ILE A 271 -11.22 10.61 4.34
N VAL A 272 -11.77 9.40 4.24
CA VAL A 272 -12.78 9.04 3.24
C VAL A 272 -14.07 9.84 3.46
N LEU A 273 -14.58 9.89 4.70
CA LEU A 273 -15.78 10.65 5.05
C LEU A 273 -15.59 12.14 4.77
N ASN A 274 -14.44 12.72 5.13
CA ASN A 274 -14.09 14.09 4.82
C ASN A 274 -14.04 14.32 3.30
N GLY A 275 -13.39 13.44 2.54
CA GLY A 275 -13.31 13.52 1.08
C GLY A 275 -14.68 13.49 0.41
N ILE A 276 -15.56 12.58 0.82
CA ILE A 276 -16.94 12.48 0.29
C ILE A 276 -17.73 13.75 0.60
N TRP A 277 -17.70 14.20 1.85
CA TRP A 277 -18.40 15.42 2.28
C TRP A 277 -17.90 16.65 1.53
N ARG A 278 -16.57 16.79 1.37
CA ARG A 278 -15.96 17.92 0.64
C ARG A 278 -16.23 17.89 -0.84
N GLN A 279 -16.24 16.70 -1.44
CA GLN A 279 -16.57 16.56 -2.84
C GLN A 279 -18.00 17.03 -3.12
N ARG A 280 -18.93 16.89 -2.17
CA ARG A 280 -20.32 17.37 -2.30
C ARG A 280 -20.51 18.84 -1.98
N THR A 281 -19.70 19.41 -1.09
CA THR A 281 -19.88 20.79 -0.58
C THR A 281 -19.02 21.85 -1.29
N LEU A 282 -17.84 21.49 -1.80
CA LEU A 282 -16.98 22.44 -2.51
C LEU A 282 -17.58 22.85 -3.85
N ARG A 283 -17.71 24.16 -4.06
CA ARG A 283 -18.18 24.75 -5.32
C ARG A 283 -17.05 25.12 -6.28
N ASP A 284 -15.86 25.40 -5.75
CA ASP A 284 -14.68 25.74 -6.55
C ASP A 284 -14.21 24.55 -7.41
N PRO A 285 -14.24 24.67 -8.75
CA PRO A 285 -13.80 23.62 -9.65
C PRO A 285 -12.34 23.19 -9.44
N ASP A 286 -11.44 24.13 -9.14
CA ASP A 286 -10.01 23.85 -8.95
C ASP A 286 -9.77 23.04 -7.67
N ALA A 287 -10.43 23.41 -6.58
CA ALA A 287 -10.41 22.63 -5.34
C ALA A 287 -10.95 21.22 -5.54
N ARG A 288 -12.06 21.04 -6.26
CA ARG A 288 -12.59 19.68 -6.53
C ARG A 288 -11.62 18.85 -7.37
N ALA A 289 -10.97 19.45 -8.37
CA ALA A 289 -9.98 18.75 -9.17
C ALA A 289 -8.80 18.24 -8.31
N LYS A 290 -8.28 19.07 -7.40
CA LYS A 290 -7.23 18.66 -6.45
C LYS A 290 -7.65 17.52 -5.52
N LEU A 291 -8.89 17.55 -5.04
CA LEU A 291 -9.43 16.47 -4.20
C LEU A 291 -9.59 15.16 -5.00
N LYS A 292 -10.01 15.24 -6.27
CA LYS A 292 -10.06 14.09 -7.18
C LYS A 292 -8.69 13.46 -7.40
N TRP A 293 -7.61 14.24 -7.50
CA TRP A 293 -6.25 13.69 -7.58
C TRP A 293 -5.85 12.90 -6.33
N LEU A 294 -6.13 13.45 -5.14
CA LEU A 294 -5.88 12.75 -3.88
C LEU A 294 -6.69 11.44 -3.80
N ALA A 295 -7.98 11.51 -4.13
CA ALA A 295 -8.87 10.35 -4.15
C ALA A 295 -8.44 9.32 -5.19
N PHE A 296 -8.00 9.76 -6.38
CA PHE A 296 -7.49 8.88 -7.44
C PHE A 296 -6.23 8.13 -6.98
N GLY A 297 -5.23 8.84 -6.46
CA GLY A 297 -4.01 8.21 -5.95
C GLY A 297 -4.30 7.23 -4.81
N GLY A 298 -5.18 7.59 -3.89
CA GLY A 298 -5.58 6.74 -2.77
C GLY A 298 -6.37 5.51 -3.24
N PHE A 299 -7.26 5.68 -4.22
CA PHE A 299 -8.01 4.58 -4.82
C PHE A 299 -7.10 3.61 -5.57
N VAL A 300 -6.17 4.10 -6.40
CA VAL A 300 -5.23 3.24 -7.14
C VAL A 300 -4.35 2.45 -6.18
N ALA A 301 -3.81 3.10 -5.14
CA ALA A 301 -3.00 2.42 -4.12
C ALA A 301 -3.82 1.38 -3.32
N GLY A 302 -5.02 1.75 -2.87
CA GLY A 302 -5.88 0.88 -2.05
C GLY A 302 -6.47 -0.29 -2.84
N ALA A 303 -7.10 -0.01 -3.99
CA ALA A 303 -7.68 -1.03 -4.86
C ALA A 303 -6.60 -1.95 -5.44
N GLY A 304 -5.44 -1.40 -5.79
CA GLY A 304 -4.31 -2.18 -6.24
C GLY A 304 -3.84 -3.17 -5.19
N GLY A 305 -3.58 -2.73 -3.96
CA GLY A 305 -3.18 -3.63 -2.86
C GLY A 305 -4.27 -4.68 -2.51
N LEU A 306 -5.55 -4.29 -2.57
CA LEU A 306 -6.66 -5.21 -2.38
C LEU A 306 -6.67 -6.32 -3.45
N VAL A 307 -6.53 -5.96 -4.73
CA VAL A 307 -6.60 -6.89 -5.86
C VAL A 307 -5.33 -7.72 -6.02
N THR A 308 -4.15 -7.18 -5.75
CA THR A 308 -2.88 -7.88 -5.97
C THR A 308 -2.40 -8.66 -4.75
N TRP A 309 -2.90 -8.33 -3.56
CA TRP A 309 -2.39 -8.89 -2.30
C TRP A 309 -3.48 -9.51 -1.44
N VAL A 310 -4.47 -8.73 -0.99
CA VAL A 310 -5.47 -9.21 -0.02
C VAL A 310 -6.40 -10.27 -0.61
N LEU A 311 -7.07 -9.97 -1.73
CA LEU A 311 -8.00 -10.92 -2.36
C LEU A 311 -7.31 -12.22 -2.81
N PRO A 312 -6.14 -12.19 -3.48
CA PRO A 312 -5.44 -13.42 -3.85
C PRO A 312 -4.97 -14.24 -2.66
N LEU A 313 -4.52 -13.59 -1.58
CA LEU A 313 -4.16 -14.29 -0.36
C LEU A 313 -5.35 -15.05 0.23
N LEU A 314 -6.54 -14.46 0.23
CA LEU A 314 -7.76 -15.08 0.74
C LEU A 314 -8.29 -16.21 -0.17
N ILE A 315 -8.15 -16.07 -1.50
CA ILE A 315 -8.72 -17.01 -2.47
C ILE A 315 -7.75 -18.16 -2.79
N PHE A 316 -6.46 -17.85 -2.97
CA PHE A 316 -5.43 -18.77 -3.44
C PHE A 316 -4.40 -19.15 -2.37
N GLY A 317 -4.43 -18.53 -1.19
CA GLY A 317 -3.43 -18.72 -0.14
C GLY A 317 -2.09 -18.03 -0.41
N ALA A 318 -1.97 -17.27 -1.52
CA ALA A 318 -0.75 -16.55 -1.88
C ALA A 318 -1.06 -15.25 -2.64
N PRO A 319 -0.27 -14.17 -2.46
CA PRO A 319 -0.44 -12.92 -3.20
C PRO A 319 -0.05 -13.06 -4.68
N LEU A 320 -0.61 -12.22 -5.57
CA LEU A 320 -0.28 -12.22 -7.01
C LEU A 320 1.07 -11.58 -7.33
N ILE A 321 1.53 -10.67 -6.47
CA ILE A 321 2.81 -9.99 -6.60
C ILE A 321 3.64 -10.20 -5.34
N PRO A 322 4.98 -10.25 -5.45
CA PRO A 322 5.84 -10.32 -4.28
C PRO A 322 5.62 -9.09 -3.38
N ALA A 323 5.79 -9.26 -2.07
CA ALA A 323 5.71 -8.16 -1.10
C ALA A 323 6.61 -6.98 -1.50
N ALA A 324 7.77 -7.29 -2.08
CA ALA A 324 8.73 -6.34 -2.64
C ALA A 324 8.13 -5.37 -3.66
N ALA A 325 7.09 -5.75 -4.42
CA ALA A 325 6.50 -4.90 -5.45
C ALA A 325 5.39 -3.97 -4.91
N LEU A 326 4.90 -4.19 -3.69
CA LEU A 326 3.77 -3.42 -3.14
C LEU A 326 4.05 -1.91 -3.06
N GLY A 327 5.26 -1.52 -2.67
CA GLY A 327 5.55 -0.09 -2.50
C GLY A 327 5.54 0.69 -3.81
N VAL A 328 5.83 0.06 -4.96
CA VAL A 328 5.69 0.69 -6.29
C VAL A 328 4.23 1.06 -6.56
N LEU A 329 3.31 0.18 -6.17
CA LEU A 329 1.87 0.39 -6.35
C LEU A 329 1.37 1.55 -5.46
N VAL A 330 1.87 1.63 -4.23
CA VAL A 330 1.48 2.70 -3.28
C VAL A 330 2.11 4.05 -3.65
N LEU A 331 3.22 4.06 -4.41
CA LEU A 331 3.92 5.27 -4.85
C LEU A 331 3.05 6.23 -5.69
N VAL A 332 1.99 5.73 -6.31
CA VAL A 332 1.02 6.57 -7.03
C VAL A 332 0.38 7.62 -6.11
N PHE A 333 0.23 7.34 -4.82
CA PHE A 333 -0.37 8.25 -3.85
C PHE A 333 0.46 9.52 -3.59
N PRO A 334 1.74 9.47 -3.13
CA PRO A 334 2.56 10.67 -2.93
C PRO A 334 2.76 11.46 -4.22
N ILE A 335 2.87 10.79 -5.37
CA ILE A 335 2.97 11.46 -6.68
C ILE A 335 1.70 12.26 -6.95
N SER A 336 0.52 11.66 -6.76
CA SER A 336 -0.77 12.33 -6.98
C SER A 336 -0.96 13.54 -6.08
N ILE A 337 -0.57 13.43 -4.80
CA ILE A 337 -0.62 14.57 -3.86
C ILE A 337 0.34 15.68 -4.29
N SER A 338 1.57 15.32 -4.65
CA SER A 338 2.59 16.29 -5.06
C SER A 338 2.15 17.07 -6.31
N ILE A 339 1.54 16.38 -7.29
CA ILE A 339 0.93 17.02 -8.46
C ILE A 339 -0.20 17.97 -8.02
N GLY A 340 -1.06 17.54 -7.10
CA GLY A 340 -2.16 18.34 -6.55
C GLY A 340 -1.72 19.63 -5.86
N ILE A 341 -0.55 19.63 -5.21
CA ILE A 341 0.01 20.81 -4.53
C ILE A 341 0.75 21.72 -5.52
N LEU A 342 1.54 21.16 -6.42
CA LEU A 342 2.45 21.93 -7.26
C LEU A 342 1.79 22.52 -8.51
N ARG A 343 0.85 21.80 -9.12
CA ARG A 343 0.27 22.18 -10.42
C ARG A 343 -1.08 22.91 -10.24
N HIS A 344 -1.29 23.92 -11.08
CA HIS A 344 -2.55 24.66 -11.18
C HIS A 344 -3.40 24.13 -12.35
N ARG A 345 -4.73 24.30 -12.30
CA ARG A 345 -5.69 23.92 -13.35
C ARG A 345 -5.68 22.43 -13.71
N LEU A 346 -6.08 21.60 -12.75
CA LEU A 346 -6.00 20.13 -12.83
C LEU A 346 -7.25 19.45 -13.42
N PHE A 347 -7.99 20.14 -14.31
CA PHE A 347 -9.28 19.69 -14.84
C PHE A 347 -9.21 18.38 -15.65
N ASP A 348 -8.05 18.06 -16.21
CA ASP A 348 -7.85 16.82 -16.99
C ASP A 348 -7.95 15.53 -16.14
N ILE A 349 -8.02 15.65 -14.81
CA ILE A 349 -8.21 14.50 -13.92
C ILE A 349 -9.49 13.72 -14.23
N ASP A 350 -10.54 14.40 -14.73
CA ASP A 350 -11.77 13.73 -15.11
C ASP A 350 -11.58 12.79 -16.31
N ILE A 351 -10.65 13.11 -17.21
CA ILE A 351 -10.28 12.24 -18.34
C ILE A 351 -9.48 11.04 -17.81
N ILE A 352 -8.52 11.27 -16.91
CA ILE A 352 -7.69 10.22 -16.32
C ILE A 352 -8.54 9.25 -15.52
N ILE A 353 -9.42 9.74 -14.65
CA ILE A 353 -10.35 8.90 -13.86
C ILE A 353 -11.25 8.10 -14.80
N ARG A 354 -11.88 8.74 -15.78
CA ARG A 354 -12.78 8.04 -16.72
C ARG A 354 -12.04 6.94 -17.49
N ARG A 355 -10.85 7.24 -18.04
CA ARG A 355 -10.04 6.24 -18.74
C ARG A 355 -9.63 5.11 -17.81
N THR A 356 -9.17 5.42 -16.60
CA THR A 356 -8.74 4.40 -15.62
C THR A 356 -9.91 3.52 -15.19
N LEU A 357 -11.10 4.08 -14.96
CA LEU A 357 -12.29 3.30 -14.65
C LEU A 357 -12.74 2.43 -15.82
N ILE A 358 -12.72 2.94 -17.06
CA ILE A 358 -13.10 2.17 -18.25
C ILE A 358 -12.10 1.03 -18.48
N TYR A 359 -10.81 1.34 -18.60
CA TYR A 359 -9.78 0.32 -18.85
C TYR A 359 -9.62 -0.63 -17.67
N GLY A 360 -9.77 -0.13 -16.44
CA GLY A 360 -9.77 -0.93 -15.22
C GLY A 360 -10.95 -1.91 -15.17
N ALA A 361 -12.17 -1.46 -15.45
CA ALA A 361 -13.34 -2.32 -15.53
C ALA A 361 -13.23 -3.34 -16.67
N LEU A 362 -12.78 -2.92 -17.86
CA LEU A 362 -12.51 -3.81 -19.00
C LEU A 362 -11.48 -4.89 -18.61
N THR A 363 -10.40 -4.51 -17.96
CA THR A 363 -9.36 -5.45 -17.49
C THR A 363 -9.91 -6.39 -16.42
N ALA A 364 -10.68 -5.87 -15.45
CA ALA A 364 -11.29 -6.68 -14.40
C ALA A 364 -12.26 -7.72 -14.98
N ILE A 365 -13.10 -7.32 -15.93
CA ILE A 365 -14.00 -8.25 -16.64
C ILE A 365 -13.17 -9.32 -17.37
N LEU A 366 -12.15 -8.92 -18.13
CA LEU A 366 -11.30 -9.84 -18.87
C LEU A 366 -10.62 -10.87 -17.95
N VAL A 367 -10.08 -10.40 -16.82
CA VAL A 367 -9.44 -11.23 -15.80
C VAL A 367 -10.45 -12.17 -15.13
N THR A 368 -11.64 -11.68 -14.79
CA THR A 368 -12.72 -12.51 -14.23
C THR A 368 -13.13 -13.61 -15.19
N PHE A 369 -13.36 -13.30 -16.47
CA PHE A 369 -13.67 -14.30 -17.48
C PHE A 369 -12.51 -15.29 -17.72
N TYR A 370 -11.26 -14.82 -17.66
CA TYR A 370 -10.09 -15.69 -17.71
C TYR A 370 -10.11 -16.72 -16.57
N PHE A 371 -10.18 -16.26 -15.32
CA PHE A 371 -10.17 -17.17 -14.17
C PHE A 371 -11.41 -18.06 -14.12
N ALA A 372 -12.60 -17.52 -14.41
CA ALA A 372 -13.83 -18.31 -14.47
C ALA A 372 -13.74 -19.39 -15.56
N GLY A 373 -13.18 -19.07 -16.73
CA GLY A 373 -12.93 -20.02 -17.80
C GLY A 373 -11.95 -21.12 -17.38
N VAL A 374 -10.78 -20.75 -16.84
CA VAL A 374 -9.78 -21.72 -16.38
C VAL A 374 -10.37 -22.65 -15.32
N ILE A 375 -11.08 -22.12 -14.32
CA ILE A 375 -11.71 -22.91 -13.26
C ILE A 375 -12.79 -23.83 -13.86
N ALA A 376 -13.67 -23.31 -14.71
CA ALA A 376 -14.74 -24.11 -15.33
C ALA A 376 -14.18 -25.24 -16.19
N PHE A 377 -13.17 -24.97 -17.02
CA PHE A 377 -12.51 -25.99 -17.83
C PHE A 377 -11.81 -27.03 -16.95
N GLN A 378 -11.10 -26.61 -15.88
CA GLN A 378 -10.50 -27.55 -14.94
C GLN A 378 -11.55 -28.46 -14.28
N GLN A 379 -12.70 -27.91 -13.86
CA GLN A 379 -13.77 -28.69 -13.23
C GLN A 379 -14.41 -29.69 -14.21
N ILE A 380 -14.79 -29.23 -15.41
CA ILE A 380 -15.35 -30.10 -16.46
C ILE A 380 -14.35 -31.20 -16.81
N PHE A 381 -13.07 -30.86 -16.95
CA PHE A 381 -12.03 -31.83 -17.27
C PHE A 381 -11.82 -32.85 -16.16
N ARG A 382 -11.80 -32.43 -14.88
CA ARG A 382 -11.73 -33.34 -13.72
C ARG A 382 -12.89 -34.33 -13.71
N ILE A 383 -14.09 -33.88 -14.05
CA ILE A 383 -15.28 -34.74 -14.15
C ILE A 383 -15.13 -35.75 -15.30
N LEU A 384 -14.60 -35.33 -16.45
CA LEU A 384 -14.48 -36.18 -17.64
C LEU A 384 -13.33 -37.20 -17.60
N THR A 385 -12.24 -36.92 -16.88
CA THR A 385 -11.00 -37.73 -16.96
C THR A 385 -10.62 -38.48 -15.68
N GLY A 386 -11.33 -38.27 -14.57
CA GLY A 386 -11.20 -39.13 -13.38
C GLY A 386 -9.87 -39.07 -12.61
N GLN A 387 -9.00 -38.08 -12.85
CA GLN A 387 -7.74 -37.80 -12.12
C GLN A 387 -6.79 -39.00 -11.86
N THR A 388 -6.05 -39.49 -12.87
CA THR A 388 -4.99 -40.49 -12.62
C THR A 388 -3.68 -40.33 -13.40
N SER A 389 -3.54 -39.37 -14.34
CA SER A 389 -2.33 -39.27 -15.16
C SER A 389 -1.80 -37.83 -15.26
N ASP A 390 -0.49 -37.65 -14.96
CA ASP A 390 0.22 -36.37 -15.13
C ASP A 390 0.15 -35.86 -16.59
N LEU A 391 0.07 -36.76 -17.57
CA LEU A 391 -0.16 -36.40 -18.97
C LEU A 391 -1.52 -35.74 -19.18
N ALA A 392 -2.57 -36.18 -18.47
CA ALA A 392 -3.89 -35.55 -18.55
C ALA A 392 -3.86 -34.13 -17.96
N ILE A 393 -3.05 -33.88 -16.93
CA ILE A 393 -2.86 -32.53 -16.36
C ILE A 393 -2.11 -31.62 -17.34
N ILE A 394 -1.07 -32.11 -18.00
CA ILE A 394 -0.30 -31.34 -18.99
C ILE A 394 -1.16 -31.01 -20.22
N VAL A 395 -1.83 -32.02 -20.79
CA VAL A 395 -2.69 -31.86 -21.98
C VAL A 395 -3.89 -30.97 -21.69
N SER A 396 -4.49 -31.05 -20.50
CA SER A 396 -5.57 -30.14 -20.11
C SER A 396 -5.09 -28.71 -19.94
N THR A 397 -3.94 -28.50 -19.30
CA THR A 397 -3.36 -27.15 -19.14
C THR A 397 -3.06 -26.50 -20.50
N LEU A 398 -2.50 -27.27 -21.44
CA LEU A 398 -2.25 -26.81 -22.81
C LEU A 398 -3.54 -26.56 -23.61
N SER A 399 -4.55 -27.43 -23.46
CA SER A 399 -5.85 -27.28 -24.15
C SER A 399 -6.60 -26.04 -23.64
N ILE A 400 -6.58 -25.79 -22.33
CA ILE A 400 -7.15 -24.58 -21.71
C ILE A 400 -6.46 -23.34 -22.26
N ALA A 401 -5.12 -23.33 -22.33
CA ALA A 401 -4.37 -22.21 -22.87
C ALA A 401 -4.70 -21.94 -24.36
N ALA A 402 -4.85 -22.99 -25.16
CA ALA A 402 -5.17 -22.88 -26.58
C ALA A 402 -6.60 -22.37 -26.84
N LEU A 403 -7.61 -22.89 -26.12
CA LEU A 403 -9.00 -22.42 -26.24
C LEU A 403 -9.21 -21.02 -25.64
N PHE A 404 -8.31 -20.58 -24.75
CA PHE A 404 -8.44 -19.28 -24.10
C PHE A 404 -8.14 -18.11 -25.05
N ASN A 405 -7.15 -18.22 -25.93
CA ASN A 405 -6.78 -17.14 -26.85
C ASN A 405 -7.96 -16.64 -27.74
N PRO A 406 -8.78 -17.51 -28.37
CA PRO A 406 -9.96 -17.06 -29.11
C PRO A 406 -11.09 -16.54 -28.20
N LEU A 407 -11.22 -17.05 -26.97
CA LEU A 407 -12.22 -16.55 -26.01
C LEU A 407 -11.88 -15.12 -25.55
N ARG A 408 -10.60 -14.85 -25.27
CA ARG A 408 -10.08 -13.52 -24.93
C ARG A 408 -10.44 -12.49 -26.00
N GLY A 409 -10.21 -12.82 -27.27
CA GLY A 409 -10.54 -11.94 -28.40
C GLY A 409 -12.05 -11.63 -28.50
N ARG A 410 -12.91 -12.62 -28.25
CA ARG A 410 -14.37 -12.42 -28.26
C ARG A 410 -14.86 -11.54 -27.11
N VAL A 411 -14.35 -11.76 -25.90
CA VAL A 411 -14.69 -10.95 -24.73
C VAL A 411 -14.23 -9.50 -24.94
N GLN A 412 -13.01 -9.29 -25.43
CA GLN A 412 -12.49 -7.96 -25.71
C GLN A 412 -13.33 -7.24 -26.78
N ASN A 413 -13.69 -7.92 -27.87
CA ASN A 413 -14.56 -7.36 -28.91
C ASN A 413 -15.98 -7.04 -28.41
N ALA A 414 -16.55 -7.89 -27.54
CA ALA A 414 -17.87 -7.65 -26.96
C ALA A 414 -17.86 -6.40 -26.06
N ILE A 415 -16.80 -6.22 -25.26
CA ILE A 415 -16.66 -5.07 -24.38
C ILE A 415 -16.37 -3.79 -25.17
N ASP A 416 -15.50 -3.85 -26.19
CA ASP A 416 -15.24 -2.72 -27.07
C ASP A 416 -16.51 -2.27 -27.78
N ARG A 417 -17.35 -3.21 -28.24
CA ARG A 417 -18.65 -2.89 -28.86
C ARG A 417 -19.65 -2.29 -27.87
N ALA A 418 -19.63 -2.72 -26.61
CA ALA A 418 -20.51 -2.20 -25.57
C ALA A 418 -20.10 -0.79 -25.07
N PHE A 419 -18.81 -0.50 -24.94
CA PHE A 419 -18.30 0.75 -24.36
C PHE A 419 -17.83 1.79 -25.37
N TYR A 420 -17.23 1.38 -26.49
CA TYR A 420 -16.79 2.29 -27.57
C TYR A 420 -17.83 2.46 -28.68
N ARG A 421 -19.09 2.09 -28.45
CA ARG A 421 -20.19 2.19 -29.42
C ARG A 421 -20.15 3.51 -30.21
N ARG A 422 -20.01 4.65 -29.54
CA ARG A 422 -19.89 5.99 -30.19
C ARG A 422 -18.65 6.16 -31.09
N LYS A 423 -17.48 5.62 -30.71
CA LYS A 423 -16.24 5.73 -31.50
C LYS A 423 -16.23 4.72 -32.67
N TYR A 424 -16.78 3.53 -32.44
CA TYR A 424 -16.93 2.49 -33.46
C TYR A 424 -17.96 2.91 -34.53
N ASP A 425 -19.10 3.47 -34.10
CA ASP A 425 -20.13 4.03 -34.98
C ASP A 425 -19.57 5.20 -35.80
N ALA A 426 -18.75 6.09 -35.21
CA ALA A 426 -18.09 7.17 -35.95
C ALA A 426 -17.12 6.67 -37.04
N ALA A 427 -16.32 5.64 -36.76
CA ALA A 427 -15.41 5.07 -37.75
C ALA A 427 -16.17 4.36 -38.89
N HIS A 428 -17.23 3.61 -38.58
CA HIS A 428 -18.10 2.99 -39.58
C HIS A 428 -18.94 4.01 -40.36
N ALA A 429 -19.37 5.11 -39.73
CA ALA A 429 -20.09 6.18 -40.39
C ALA A 429 -19.17 6.96 -41.34
N LEU A 430 -17.93 7.24 -40.93
CA LEU A 430 -16.92 7.86 -41.78
C LEU A 430 -16.49 6.96 -42.95
N ALA A 431 -16.33 5.65 -42.72
CA ALA A 431 -16.03 4.70 -43.79
C ALA A 431 -17.17 4.58 -44.81
N ARG A 432 -18.43 4.55 -44.35
CA ARG A 432 -19.62 4.61 -45.20
C ARG A 432 -19.69 5.93 -45.98
N PHE A 433 -19.43 7.06 -45.33
CA PHE A 433 -19.34 8.36 -46.01
C PHE A 433 -18.27 8.36 -47.09
N ALA A 434 -17.06 7.84 -46.81
CA ALA A 434 -15.98 7.77 -47.77
C ALA A 434 -16.26 6.83 -48.95
N GLN A 435 -17.11 5.81 -48.77
CA GLN A 435 -17.63 5.00 -49.89
C GLN A 435 -18.67 5.79 -50.69
N THR A 436 -19.67 6.38 -50.06
CA THR A 436 -20.70 7.18 -50.74
C THR A 436 -20.11 8.39 -51.47
N ALA A 437 -19.08 9.03 -50.91
CA ALA A 437 -18.37 10.16 -51.54
C ALA A 437 -17.53 9.79 -52.75
N ARG A 438 -17.22 8.50 -52.94
CA ARG A 438 -16.57 8.01 -54.16
C ARG A 438 -17.57 7.77 -55.29
N ASP A 439 -18.82 7.46 -54.95
CA ASP A 439 -19.83 7.03 -55.94
C ASP A 439 -20.83 8.15 -56.30
N GLU A 440 -20.93 9.22 -55.51
CA GLU A 440 -21.87 10.33 -55.74
C GLU A 440 -21.14 11.61 -56.22
N VAL A 441 -21.52 12.10 -57.41
CA VAL A 441 -20.89 13.26 -58.06
C VAL A 441 -21.58 14.58 -57.67
N LYS A 442 -22.80 14.53 -57.11
CA LYS A 442 -23.58 15.73 -56.75
C LYS A 442 -23.19 16.25 -55.36
N LEU A 443 -22.59 17.44 -55.33
CA LEU A 443 -22.11 18.12 -54.12
C LEU A 443 -23.21 18.34 -53.06
N ASP A 444 -24.44 18.64 -53.49
CA ASP A 444 -25.57 18.90 -52.58
C ASP A 444 -25.99 17.64 -51.80
N LYS A 445 -25.98 16.49 -52.48
CA LYS A 445 -26.30 15.20 -51.84
C LYS A 445 -25.21 14.76 -50.88
N LEU A 446 -23.95 15.00 -51.24
CA LEU A 446 -22.80 14.76 -50.36
C LEU A 446 -22.84 15.61 -49.10
N SER A 447 -23.23 16.88 -49.25
CA SER A 447 -23.38 17.84 -48.16
C SER A 447 -24.48 17.41 -47.19
N ALA A 448 -25.67 17.10 -47.71
CA ALA A 448 -26.79 16.62 -46.89
C ALA A 448 -26.45 15.30 -46.16
N ARG A 449 -25.76 14.38 -46.83
CA ARG A 449 -25.37 13.10 -46.23
C ARG A 449 -24.29 13.25 -45.15
N LEU A 450 -23.36 14.19 -45.33
CA LEU A 450 -22.36 14.51 -44.31
C LEU A 450 -23.02 15.10 -43.06
N GLU A 451 -23.96 16.03 -43.25
CA GLU A 451 -24.72 16.63 -42.15
C GLU A 451 -25.55 15.59 -41.39
N GLU A 452 -26.24 14.69 -42.10
CA GLU A 452 -27.02 13.59 -41.52
C GLU A 452 -26.13 12.66 -40.68
N ILE A 453 -24.97 12.25 -41.21
CA ILE A 453 -24.03 11.38 -40.51
C ILE A 453 -23.46 12.06 -39.25
N VAL A 454 -23.12 13.35 -39.35
CA VAL A 454 -22.62 14.13 -38.21
C VAL A 454 -23.72 14.31 -37.16
N ALA A 455 -24.97 14.55 -37.59
CA ALA A 455 -26.12 14.66 -36.69
C ALA A 455 -26.41 13.34 -35.96
N GLU A 456 -26.43 12.21 -36.67
CA GLU A 456 -26.69 10.88 -36.10
C GLU A 456 -25.55 10.43 -35.17
N THR A 457 -24.30 10.67 -35.56
CA THR A 457 -23.12 10.18 -34.83
C THR A 457 -22.77 11.05 -33.61
N MET A 458 -22.85 12.37 -33.75
CA MET A 458 -22.36 13.31 -32.73
C MET A 458 -23.49 13.93 -31.89
N GLN A 459 -24.75 13.79 -32.32
CA GLN A 459 -25.94 14.43 -31.71
C GLN A 459 -25.70 15.89 -31.27
N PRO A 460 -25.13 16.74 -32.13
CA PRO A 460 -24.85 18.12 -31.77
C PRO A 460 -26.15 18.94 -31.72
N THR A 461 -26.14 20.03 -30.97
CA THR A 461 -27.29 20.94 -30.88
C THR A 461 -27.54 21.70 -32.18
N HIS A 462 -26.48 21.95 -32.98
CA HIS A 462 -26.53 22.59 -34.31
C HIS A 462 -25.40 22.06 -35.20
N VAL A 463 -25.64 21.97 -36.52
CA VAL A 463 -24.65 21.64 -37.56
C VAL A 463 -24.73 22.69 -38.67
N SER A 464 -23.58 23.13 -39.19
CA SER A 464 -23.52 23.98 -40.40
C SER A 464 -22.32 23.60 -41.26
N LEU A 465 -22.51 23.47 -42.56
CA LEU A 465 -21.48 23.16 -43.54
C LEU A 465 -21.18 24.38 -44.43
N TRP A 466 -19.91 24.78 -44.49
CA TRP A 466 -19.47 25.92 -45.29
C TRP A 466 -18.63 25.44 -46.47
N LEU A 467 -19.16 25.62 -47.68
CA LEU A 467 -18.47 25.27 -48.91
C LEU A 467 -17.77 26.50 -49.49
N ARG A 468 -16.49 26.34 -49.84
CA ARG A 468 -15.74 27.40 -50.53
C ARG A 468 -16.25 27.50 -51.97
N LYS A 469 -16.86 28.63 -52.33
CA LYS A 469 -17.17 28.96 -53.72
C LYS A 469 -15.87 28.93 -54.54
N LYS A 470 -15.86 28.13 -55.61
CA LYS A 470 -14.82 28.20 -56.64
C LYS A 470 -15.03 29.42 -57.51
#